data_AF-A0A4R2BHV7-F1
#
_entry.id   AF-A0A4R2BHV7-F1
#
_cell.length_a   1.000
_cell.length_b   1.000
_cell.length_c   1.000
_cell.angle_alpha   90.00
_cell.angle_beta   90.00
_cell.angle_gamma   90.00
#
_symmetry.space_group_name_H-M   'P 1'
#
loop_
_entity.id
_entity.type
_entity.pdbx_description
1 polymer ?
#
loop_
_entity_poly.entity_id
_entity_poly.type
_entity_poly.pdbx_seq_one_letter_code
_entity_poly.pdbx_strand_id
1 'polypeptide(L)' 'MSPKPDLILDLAGVVATNFSPFFWEALASKYNLPEKKLQKFKNDVRYDLWTGQLEEREFWYKMGESSIFH' A
#
# COMPACT_ATOMS: atom_id res chain seq x y z
N MET A 1 28.16 20.78 -26.40
CA MET A 1 27.59 19.64 -25.66
C MET A 1 26.10 19.87 -25.53
N SER A 2 25.27 18.90 -25.92
CA SER A 2 23.82 18.98 -25.72
C SER A 2 23.52 18.83 -24.22
N PRO A 3 22.58 19.59 -23.63
CA PRO A 3 22.21 19.42 -22.24
C PRO A 3 21.67 17.99 -22.05
N LYS A 4 22.13 17.32 -20.99
CA LYS A 4 21.59 16.01 -20.62
C LYS A 4 20.15 16.21 -20.13
N PRO A 5 19.21 15.34 -20.54
CA PRO A 5 17.84 15.41 -20.06
C PRO A 5 17.77 15.06 -18.57
N ASP A 6 16.76 15.61 -17.89
CA ASP A 6 16.45 15.25 -16.51
C ASP A 6 15.90 13.81 -16.44
N LEU A 7 16.36 13.07 -15.44
CA LEU A 7 15.92 11.69 -15.18
C LEU A 7 14.92 11.68 -14.02
N ILE A 8 13.69 11.26 -14.30
CA ILE A 8 12.66 11.01 -13.29
C ILE A 8 12.46 9.49 -13.22
N LEU A 9 12.60 8.94 -12.02
CA LEU A 9 12.42 7.51 -11.76
C LEU A 9 11.22 7.31 -10.84
N ASP A 10 10.39 6.33 -11.17
CA ASP A 10 9.40 5.82 -10.23
C ASP A 10 10.11 5.11 -9.06
N LEU A 11 9.44 5.01 -7.92
CA LEU A 11 9.97 4.30 -6.77
C LEU A 11 9.64 2.81 -6.87
N ALA A 12 8.36 2.45 -7.03
CA ALA A 12 7.86 1.10 -6.84
C ALA A 12 8.05 0.23 -8.10
N GLY A 13 8.93 -0.76 -8.02
CA GLY A 13 9.30 -1.64 -9.14
C GLY A 13 10.44 -1.10 -10.00
N VAL A 14 10.99 0.08 -9.67
CA VAL A 14 12.14 0.68 -10.36
C VAL A 14 13.30 0.85 -9.39
N VAL A 15 13.17 1.69 -8.36
CA VAL A 15 14.22 1.91 -7.35
C VAL A 15 14.05 0.97 -6.15
N ALA A 16 12.82 0.63 -5.78
CA ALA A 16 12.47 -0.27 -4.69
C ALA A 16 11.57 -1.41 -5.20
N THR A 17 11.54 -2.54 -4.48
CA THR A 17 10.63 -3.64 -4.82
C THR A 17 9.17 -3.24 -4.59
N ASN A 18 8.28 -3.56 -5.54
CA ASN A 18 6.85 -3.30 -5.43
C ASN A 18 6.14 -4.34 -4.53
N PHE A 19 4.92 -4.03 -4.09
CA PHE A 19 4.08 -4.95 -3.34
C PHE A 19 3.47 -6.04 -4.23
N SER A 20 4.25 -7.08 -4.51
CA SER A 20 3.85 -8.23 -5.31
C SER A 20 2.74 -9.05 -4.64
N PRO A 21 1.97 -9.87 -5.38
CA PRO A 21 1.02 -10.82 -4.79
C PRO A 21 1.65 -11.69 -3.71
N PHE A 22 2.87 -12.19 -3.95
CA PHE A 22 3.62 -12.99 -2.99
C PHE A 22 3.93 -12.24 -1.68
N PHE A 23 4.22 -10.93 -1.75
CA PHE A 23 4.39 -10.11 -0.55
C PHE A 23 3.11 -10.09 0.30
N TRP A 24 1.95 -9.95 -0.34
CA TRP A 24 0.65 -9.93 0.36
C TRP A 24 0.30 -11.30 0.94
N GLU A 25 0.55 -12.39 0.22
CA GLU A 25 0.38 -13.76 0.71
C GLU A 25 1.27 -14.03 1.93
N ALA A 26 2.55 -13.67 1.85
CA ALA A 26 3.50 -13.82 2.95
C ALA A 26 3.08 -12.98 4.17
N LEU A 27 2.60 -11.76 3.96
CA LEU A 27 2.10 -10.88 5.02
C LEU A 27 0.85 -11.47 5.70
N ALA A 28 -0.10 -11.97 4.91
CA ALA A 28 -1.32 -12.63 5.41
C ALA A 28 -0.97 -13.84 6.28
N SER A 29 -0.09 -14.70 5.76
CA SER A 29 0.37 -15.91 6.46
C SER A 29 1.10 -15.56 7.76
N LYS A 30 2.03 -14.60 7.72
CA LYS A 30 2.83 -14.20 8.88
C LYS A 30 1.99 -13.70 10.06
N TYR A 31 0.92 -12.97 9.78
CA TYR A 31 0.07 -12.36 10.81
C TYR A 31 -1.29 -13.06 10.97
N ASN A 32 -1.47 -14.22 10.34
CA ASN A 32 -2.71 -15.00 10.35
C ASN A 32 -3.95 -14.17 9.99
N LEU A 33 -3.81 -13.29 8.98
CA LEU A 33 -4.86 -12.38 8.55
C LEU A 33 -5.67 -12.99 7.38
N PRO A 34 -7.00 -12.75 7.33
CA PRO A 34 -7.79 -13.13 6.17
C PRO A 34 -7.34 -12.35 4.93
N GLU A 35 -7.07 -13.05 3.83
CA GLU A 35 -6.63 -12.46 2.56
C GLU A 35 -7.57 -11.35 2.05
N LYS A 36 -8.88 -11.53 2.27
CA LYS A 36 -9.92 -10.54 1.95
C LYS A 36 -9.69 -9.16 2.61
N LYS A 37 -9.07 -9.10 3.79
CA LYS A 37 -8.76 -7.82 4.47
C LYS A 37 -7.64 -7.06 3.76
N LEU A 38 -6.64 -7.76 3.23
CA LEU A 38 -5.55 -7.15 2.46
C LEU A 38 -6.02 -6.69 1.07
N GLN A 39 -6.96 -7.41 0.45
CA GLN A 39 -7.57 -6.98 -0.80
C GLN A 39 -8.39 -5.69 -0.63
N LYS A 40 -9.09 -5.50 0.50
CA LYS A 40 -9.79 -4.24 0.82
C LYS A 40 -8.82 -3.06 0.95
N PHE A 41 -7.66 -3.25 1.58
CA PHE A 41 -6.59 -2.24 1.61
C PHE A 41 -6.14 -1.83 0.20
N LYS A 42 -5.99 -2.79 -0.71
CA LYS A 42 -5.51 -2.55 -2.07
C LYS A 42 -6.47 -1.69 -2.90
N ASN A 43 -7.78 -1.83 -2.71
CA ASN A 43 -8.79 -1.22 -3.59
C ASN A 43 -9.32 0.11 -3.06
N ASP A 44 -9.64 0.21 -1.76
CA ASP A 44 -10.41 1.36 -1.25
C ASP A 44 -9.52 2.41 -0.56
N VAL A 45 -8.51 1.96 0.19
CA VAL A 45 -7.76 2.83 1.11
C VAL A 45 -6.51 3.42 0.45
N ARG A 46 -5.89 2.67 -0.46
CA ARG A 46 -4.63 3.03 -1.11
C ARG A 46 -4.75 4.29 -1.98
N TYR A 47 -5.84 4.43 -2.73
CA TYR A 47 -6.03 5.58 -3.61
C TYR A 47 -6.15 6.88 -2.82
N ASP A 48 -7.02 6.91 -1.80
CA ASP A 48 -7.24 8.10 -0.98
C ASP A 48 -5.97 8.48 -0.20
N LEU A 49 -5.26 7.49 0.35
CA LEU A 49 -3.99 7.72 1.06
C LEU A 49 -2.93 8.34 0.13
N TRP A 50 -2.77 7.80 -1.07
CA TRP A 50 -1.71 8.23 -2.00
C TRP A 50 -2.00 9.55 -2.70
N THR A 51 -3.27 9.90 -2.82
CA THR A 51 -3.70 11.21 -3.34
C THR A 51 -3.75 12.28 -2.25
N GLY A 52 -3.49 11.91 -0.98
CA GLY A 52 -3.57 12.80 0.18
C GLY A 52 -5.00 13.16 0.57
N GLN A 53 -6.01 12.45 0.06
CA GLN A 53 -7.41 12.60 0.45
C GLN A 53 -7.72 11.94 1.80
N LEU A 54 -6.82 11.09 2.30
CA LEU A 54 -6.88 10.45 3.61
C LEU A 54 -5.61 10.77 4.39
N GLU A 55 -5.75 11.37 5.57
CA GLU A 55 -4.61 11.58 6.47
C GLU A 55 -4.10 10.23 7.03
N GLU A 56 -2.82 10.19 7.41
CA GLU A 56 -2.21 9.00 8.01
C GLU A 56 -2.96 8.52 9.27
N ARG A 57 -3.43 9.43 10.12
CA ARG A 57 -4.20 9.07 11.33
C ARG A 57 -5.53 8.41 10.98
N GLU A 58 -6.23 8.95 9.98
CA GLU A 58 -7.49 8.39 9.50
C GLU A 58 -7.28 7.03 8.84
N PHE A 59 -6.15 6.86 8.13
CA PHE A 59 -5.71 5.57 7.62
C PHE A 59 -5.57 4.54 8.73
N TRP A 60 -4.82 4.84 9.79
CA TRP A 60 -4.64 3.91 10.91
C TRP A 60 -5.95 3.61 11.64
N TYR A 61 -6.83 4.59 11.77
CA TYR A 61 -8.16 4.40 12.35
C TYR A 61 -9.01 3.42 11.51
N LYS A 62 -9.11 3.63 10.20
CA LYS A 62 -9.85 2.73 9.29
C LYS A 62 -9.29 1.30 9.28
N MET A 63 -7.98 1.15 9.41
CA MET A 63 -7.32 -0.16 9.51
C MET A 63 -7.55 -0.83 10.88
N GLY A 64 -7.59 -0.03 11.96
CA GLY A 64 -7.82 -0.49 13.33
C GLY A 64 -9.27 -0.92 13.61
N GLU A 65 -10.27 -0.20 13.09
CA GLU A 65 -11.69 -0.54 13.27
C GLU A 65 -12.08 -1.90 12.68
N SER A 66 -11.33 -2.41 11.70
CA SER A 66 -11.53 -3.77 11.18
C SER A 66 -11.10 -4.88 12.18
N SER A 67 -10.72 -4.52 13.41
CA SER A 67 -10.22 -5.42 14.46
C SER A 67 -11.05 -5.39 15.74
N ILE A 68 -12.19 -4.67 15.78
CA ILE A 68 -13.07 -4.62 16.95
C ILE A 68 -14.48 -4.98 16.49
N PHE A 69 -15.01 -6.07 17.03
CA PHE A 69 -16.28 -6.75 16.73
C PHE A 69 -16.24 -7.80 15.61
N HIS A 70 -15.96 -9.03 16.07
CA HIS A 70 -16.25 -10.37 15.54
C HIS A 70 -15.36 -10.88 14.39
#